data_AF-A0A2T0B609-F1
#
_entry.id   AF-A0A2T0B609-F1
#
_cell.length_a   1.000
_cell.length_b   1.000
_cell.length_c   1.000
_cell.angle_alpha   90.00
_cell.angle_beta   90.00
_cell.angle_gamma   90.00
#
_symmetry.space_group_name_H-M   'P 1'
#
loop_
_entity.id
_entity.type
_entity.pdbx_description
1 polymer ?
#
loop_
_entity_poly.entity_id
_entity_poly.type
_entity_poly.pdbx_seq_one_letter_code
_entity_poly.pdbx_strand_id
1 'polypeptide(L)'
;MLSVNEALSYKEDAIGIGRKGTIDKPYILRAPFWTVDTLFYAVPENNNNLNFVYDIFQNIKWKQKDESTGVPSLSKTAINNVDVLIPDYKEQKQIGDFFQDIDHLITLHQRKSFLIMISS
;
A
#
# COMPACT_ATOMS: atom_id res chain seq x y z
N MET A 1 -12.24 9.43 15.25
CA MET A 1 -12.65 10.47 14.29
C MET A 1 -14.16 10.53 14.30
N LEU A 2 -14.76 11.70 14.57
CA LEU A 2 -16.20 11.83 14.87
C LEU A 2 -17.04 12.32 13.67
N SER A 3 -16.45 12.49 12.48
CA SER A 3 -17.14 12.94 11.28
C SER A 3 -16.66 12.16 10.07
N VAL A 4 -17.59 11.51 9.36
CA VAL A 4 -17.35 10.80 8.09
C VAL A 4 -17.35 11.74 6.88
N ASN A 5 -17.66 13.02 7.10
CA ASN A 5 -17.83 14.01 6.03
C ASN A 5 -16.52 14.67 5.58
N GLU A 6 -15.42 14.44 6.31
CA GLU A 6 -14.12 15.03 6.02
C GLU A 6 -13.11 13.94 5.61
N ALA A 7 -12.28 14.25 4.61
CA ALA A 7 -11.22 13.35 4.17
C ALA A 7 -10.12 13.26 5.23
N LEU A 8 -9.50 12.10 5.33
CA LEU A 8 -8.35 11.87 6.23
C LEU A 8 -7.12 12.65 5.77
N SER A 9 -6.98 12.82 4.46
CA SER A 9 -5.99 13.67 3.83
C SER A 9 -6.58 14.28 2.56
N TYR A 10 -6.23 15.54 2.30
CA TYR A 10 -6.63 16.27 1.10
C TYR A 10 -5.47 16.51 0.12
N LYS A 11 -4.23 16.28 0.53
CA LYS A 11 -3.03 16.65 -0.23
C LYS A 11 -1.99 15.55 -0.31
N GLU A 12 -1.93 14.69 0.70
CA GLU A 12 -0.89 13.67 0.84
C GLU A 12 -1.49 12.30 0.57
N ASP A 13 -0.88 11.56 -0.33
CA ASP A 13 -1.20 10.16 -0.58
C ASP A 13 -0.70 9.28 0.58
N ALA A 14 -1.28 8.09 0.70
CA ALA A 14 -0.93 7.14 1.76
C ALA A 14 -0.86 5.70 1.24
N ILE A 15 -0.31 4.81 2.05
CA ILE A 15 -0.42 3.36 1.83
C ILE A 15 -1.59 2.84 2.66
N GLY A 16 -2.57 2.22 2.01
CA GLY A 16 -3.65 1.48 2.65
C GLY A 16 -3.23 0.03 2.94
N ILE A 17 -3.60 -0.49 4.11
CA ILE A 17 -3.43 -1.89 4.48
C ILE A 17 -4.63 -2.38 5.26
N GLY A 18 -5.17 -3.54 4.89
CA GLY A 18 -6.35 -4.09 5.55
C GLY A 18 -6.07 -4.47 7.00
N ARG A 19 -6.99 -4.09 7.89
CA ARG A 19 -6.94 -4.41 9.32
C ARG A 19 -7.60 -5.76 9.62
N LYS A 20 -8.66 -6.12 8.90
CA LYS A 20 -9.42 -7.37 9.09
C LYS A 20 -9.76 -8.01 7.75
N GLY A 21 -9.69 -9.33 7.67
CA GLY A 21 -9.96 -10.10 6.45
C GLY A 21 -8.74 -10.15 5.55
N THR A 22 -8.68 -9.27 4.54
CA THR A 22 -7.53 -9.20 3.62
C THR A 22 -6.47 -8.27 4.18
N ILE A 23 -5.47 -8.84 4.84
CA ILE A 23 -4.41 -8.09 5.54
C ILE A 23 -3.08 -8.02 4.76
N ASP A 24 -2.98 -8.62 3.57
CA ASP A 24 -1.73 -8.78 2.81
C ASP A 24 -1.80 -8.19 1.40
N LYS A 25 -2.74 -7.28 1.16
CA LYS A 25 -2.91 -6.56 -0.11
C LYS A 25 -2.81 -5.06 0.14
N PRO A 26 -1.60 -4.52 0.37
CA PRO A 26 -1.42 -3.09 0.44
C PRO A 26 -1.74 -2.43 -0.91
N TYR A 27 -2.13 -1.16 -0.87
CA TYR A 27 -2.36 -0.36 -2.08
C TYR A 27 -2.18 1.14 -1.80
N ILE A 28 -1.94 1.93 -2.85
CA ILE A 28 -1.80 3.38 -2.71
C ILE A 28 -3.20 4.03 -2.62
N LEU A 29 -3.41 4.81 -1.57
CA LEU A 29 -4.54 5.71 -1.39
C LEU A 29 -4.17 7.09 -1.95
N ARG A 30 -4.87 7.53 -2.99
CA ARG A 30 -4.66 8.87 -3.59
C ARG A 30 -5.54 9.90 -2.91
N ALA A 31 -4.96 11.03 -2.53
CA ALA A 31 -5.70 12.14 -1.93
C ALA A 31 -6.67 12.79 -2.93
N PRO A 32 -7.85 13.28 -2.47
CA PRO A 32 -8.37 13.10 -1.11
C PRO A 32 -8.86 11.66 -0.88
N PHE A 33 -8.65 11.13 0.33
CA PHE A 33 -9.11 9.77 0.67
C PHE A 33 -9.80 9.68 2.03
N TRP A 34 -10.65 8.65 2.12
CA TRP A 34 -11.34 8.20 3.32
C TRP A 34 -11.01 6.74 3.56
N THR A 35 -11.10 6.28 4.80
CA THR A 35 -11.01 4.86 5.12
C THR A 35 -12.24 4.42 5.90
N VAL A 36 -12.48 3.11 5.85
CA VAL A 36 -13.44 2.44 6.72
C VAL A 36 -12.71 1.85 7.94
N ASP A 37 -13.47 1.35 8.92
CA ASP A 37 -12.95 0.79 10.17
C ASP A 37 -12.08 -0.48 10.01
N THR A 38 -12.18 -1.12 8.84
CA THR A 38 -11.41 -2.30 8.44
C THR A 38 -10.15 -1.98 7.64
N LEU A 39 -9.80 -0.71 7.45
CA LEU A 39 -8.63 -0.27 6.69
C LEU A 39 -7.76 0.69 7.49
N PHE A 40 -6.49 0.36 7.65
CA PHE A 40 -5.48 1.30 8.13
C PHE A 40 -4.80 2.00 6.96
N TYR A 41 -4.23 3.16 7.25
CA TYR A 41 -3.43 3.93 6.32
C TYR A 41 -2.12 4.38 6.99
N ALA A 42 -1.07 4.54 6.17
CA ALA A 42 0.22 5.07 6.56
C ALA A 42 0.62 6.19 5.59
N VAL A 43 0.76 7.41 6.10
CA VAL A 43 1.30 8.54 5.34
C VAL A 43 2.83 8.51 5.52
N PRO A 44 3.62 8.42 4.45
CA PRO A 44 5.08 8.51 4.55
C PRO A 44 5.50 9.82 5.21
N GLU A 45 6.43 9.76 6.18
CA GLU A 45 7.00 10.98 6.76
C GLU A 45 7.79 11.79 5.73
N ASN A 46 7.96 13.08 6.01
CA ASN A 46 8.79 13.99 5.20
C ASN A 46 10.16 13.36 4.96
N ASN A 47 10.54 13.19 3.69
CA ASN A 47 11.77 12.54 3.20
C ASN A 47 11.66 11.03 2.86
N ASN A 48 10.47 10.43 2.87
CA ASN A 48 10.26 9.08 2.34
C ASN A 48 9.46 9.08 1.03
N ASN A 49 9.95 8.36 0.03
CA ASN A 49 9.27 8.23 -1.27
C ASN A 49 8.07 7.27 -1.16
N LEU A 50 6.89 7.69 -1.64
CA LEU A 50 5.66 6.91 -1.56
C LEU A 50 5.76 5.54 -2.24
N ASN A 51 6.31 5.47 -3.46
CA ASN A 51 6.42 4.22 -4.21
C ASN A 51 7.39 3.27 -3.50
N PHE A 52 8.50 3.78 -2.97
CA PHE A 52 9.43 2.97 -2.19
C PHE A 52 8.78 2.40 -0.92
N VAL A 53 8.04 3.22 -0.16
CA VAL A 53 7.30 2.73 1.02
C VAL A 53 6.23 1.71 0.60
N TYR A 54 5.56 1.92 -0.53
CA TYR A 54 4.63 0.96 -1.09
C TYR A 54 5.32 -0.39 -1.38
N ASP A 55 6.49 -0.38 -2.01
CA ASP A 55 7.27 -1.60 -2.30
C ASP A 55 7.68 -2.34 -1.03
N ILE A 56 8.09 -1.62 0.02
CA ILE A 56 8.33 -2.20 1.35
C ILE A 56 7.07 -2.90 1.85
N PHE A 57 5.91 -2.24 1.80
CA PHE A 57 4.66 -2.83 2.23
C PHE A 57 4.31 -4.07 1.42
N GLN A 58 4.56 -4.09 0.11
CA GLN A 58 4.34 -5.27 -0.72
C GLN A 58 5.28 -6.43 -0.34
N ASN A 59 6.48 -6.14 0.13
CA ASN A 59 7.49 -7.15 0.46
C ASN A 59 7.30 -7.77 1.86
N ILE A 60 6.60 -7.08 2.76
CA ILE A 60 6.34 -7.57 4.12
C ILE A 60 5.38 -8.76 4.09
N LYS A 61 5.74 -9.83 4.81
CA LYS A 61 4.91 -11.04 4.98
C LYS A 61 3.81 -10.81 6.02
N TRP A 62 2.83 -9.96 5.71
CA TRP A 62 1.77 -9.54 6.64
C TRP A 62 0.99 -10.69 7.29
N LYS A 63 0.78 -11.81 6.59
CA LYS A 63 0.13 -13.00 7.15
C LYS A 63 0.88 -13.62 8.34
N GLN A 64 2.19 -13.45 8.42
CA GLN A 64 2.99 -13.91 9.57
C GLN A 64 2.86 -12.99 10.79
N LYS A 65 2.26 -11.81 10.60
CA LYS A 65 1.97 -10.82 11.64
C LYS A 65 0.49 -10.87 12.06
N ASP A 66 -0.29 -11.84 11.57
CA ASP A 66 -1.68 -12.05 11.97
C ASP A 66 -1.74 -12.37 13.47
N GLU A 67 -2.60 -11.65 14.18
CA GLU A 67 -2.78 -11.78 15.63
C GLU A 67 -4.07 -12.55 15.98
N SER A 68 -4.74 -13.12 14.98
CA SER A 68 -6.03 -13.80 15.12
C SER A 68 -5.95 -15.29 14.77
N THR A 69 -6.92 -16.06 15.28
CA THR A 69 -7.07 -17.50 14.96
C THR A 69 -8.18 -17.77 13.93
N GLY A 70 -8.90 -16.73 13.51
CA GLY A 70 -10.08 -16.84 12.65
C GLY A 70 -9.97 -15.94 11.42
N VAL A 71 -10.68 -14.81 11.46
CA VAL A 71 -10.58 -13.79 10.39
C VAL A 71 -9.27 -13.02 10.58
N PRO A 72 -8.32 -13.09 9.63
CA PRO A 72 -7.00 -12.47 9.77
C PRO A 72 -7.09 -11.02 10.20
N SER A 73 -6.26 -10.61 11.15
CA SER A 73 -6.31 -9.28 11.72
C SER A 73 -4.92 -8.74 12.03
N LEU A 74 -4.70 -7.46 11.70
CA LEU A 74 -3.52 -6.69 12.09
C LEU A 74 -3.89 -5.61 13.09
N SER A 75 -3.07 -5.42 14.12
CA SER A 75 -3.10 -4.22 14.97
C SER A 75 -2.16 -3.14 14.45
N LYS A 76 -2.42 -1.89 14.87
CA LYS A 76 -1.49 -0.77 14.63
C LYS A 76 -0.11 -1.07 15.22
N THR A 77 -0.07 -1.73 16.39
CA THR A 77 1.17 -2.11 17.06
C THR A 77 1.96 -3.13 16.23
N ALA A 78 1.30 -4.15 15.68
CA ALA A 78 1.96 -5.14 14.81
C ALA A 78 2.58 -4.50 13.56
N ILE A 79 1.89 -3.53 12.95
CA ILE A 79 2.39 -2.78 11.79
C ILE A 79 3.58 -1.90 12.18
N ASN A 80 3.47 -1.15 13.28
CA ASN A 80 4.53 -0.25 13.74
C ASN A 80 5.79 -0.98 14.23
N ASN A 81 5.68 -2.26 14.61
CA ASN A 81 6.80 -3.10 15.03
C ASN A 81 7.50 -3.80 13.85
N VAL A 82 7.22 -3.40 12.60
CA VAL A 82 7.94 -3.91 11.44
C VAL A 82 9.20 -3.08 11.22
N ASP A 83 10.35 -3.69 11.49
CA ASP A 83 11.64 -3.09 11.22
C ASP A 83 11.95 -3.15 9.72
N VAL A 84 12.36 -2.01 9.16
CA VAL A 84 12.70 -1.85 7.75
C VAL A 84 13.96 -1.01 7.61
N LEU A 85 14.74 -1.27 6.56
CA LEU A 85 15.89 -0.45 6.20
C LEU A 85 15.43 0.66 5.27
N ILE A 86 15.73 1.90 5.63
CA ILE A 86 15.37 3.08 4.84
C ILE A 86 16.68 3.73 4.34
N PRO A 87 17.00 3.65 3.04
CA PRO A 87 18.16 4.31 2.46
C PRO A 87 17.90 5.81 2.28
N ASP A 88 18.86 6.54 1.71
CA ASP A 88 18.64 7.96 1.40
C ASP A 88 17.56 8.16 0.34
N TYR A 89 16.97 9.36 0.31
CA TYR A 89 15.84 9.66 -0.57
C TYR A 89 16.13 9.44 -2.06
N LYS A 90 17.37 9.68 -2.50
CA LYS A 90 17.74 9.51 -3.91
C LYS A 90 17.71 8.03 -4.30
N GLU A 91 18.24 7.16 -3.45
CA GLU A 91 18.17 5.72 -3.64
C GLU A 91 16.73 5.21 -3.56
N GLN A 92 15.95 5.66 -2.56
CA GLN A 92 14.52 5.34 -2.46
C GLN A 92 13.78 5.65 -3.76
N LYS A 93 14.01 6.85 -4.33
CA LYS A 93 13.37 7.26 -5.59
C LYS A 93 13.76 6.34 -6.74
N GLN A 94 15.04 5.98 -6.87
CA GLN A 94 15.50 5.08 -7.94
C GLN A 94 14.85 3.70 -7.83
N ILE A 95 14.75 3.15 -6.61
CA ILE A 95 14.12 1.85 -6.37
C ILE A 95 12.62 1.91 -6.66
N GLY A 96 11.93 2.92 -6.11
CA GLY A 96 10.48 3.07 -6.27
C GLY A 96 10.07 3.31 -7.73
N ASP A 97 10.84 4.13 -8.46
CA ASP A 97 10.58 4.38 -9.89
C ASP A 97 10.79 3.08 -10.71
N PHE A 98 11.84 2.30 -10.39
CA PHE A 98 12.14 1.04 -11.08
C PHE A 98 11.02 0.00 -10.96
N PHE A 99 10.51 -0.24 -9.74
CA PHE A 99 9.42 -1.20 -9.55
C PHE A 99 8.10 -0.68 -10.12
N GLN A 100 7.84 0.62 -10.03
CA GLN A 100 6.68 1.24 -10.66
C GLN A 100 6.68 1.04 -12.19
N ASP A 101 7.84 1.21 -12.84
CA ASP A 101 7.97 0.99 -14.28
C ASP A 101 7.69 -0.47 -14.66
N ILE A 102 8.16 -1.43 -13.86
CA ILE A 102 7.88 -2.85 -14.04
C ILE A 102 6.37 -3.13 -13.91
N ASP A 103 5.74 -2.63 -12.84
CA ASP A 103 4.29 -2.80 -12.62
C ASP A 103 3.47 -2.19 -13.75
N HIS A 104 3.91 -1.05 -14.28
CA HIS A 104 3.28 -0.41 -15.44
C HIS A 104 3.41 -1.28 -16.71
N LEU A 105 4.60 -1.83 -16.98
CA LEU A 105 4.82 -2.74 -18.10
C LEU A 105 3.98 -4.03 -17.98
N ILE A 106 3.91 -4.62 -16.79
CA ILE A 106 3.06 -5.79 -16.51
C ILE A 106 1.59 -5.45 -16.79
N THR A 107 1.12 -4.31 -16.28
CA THR A 107 -0.26 -3.84 -16.48
C THR A 107 -0.58 -3.65 -17.96
N LEU A 108 0.31 -3.01 -18.72
CA LEU A 108 0.14 -2.84 -20.16
C LEU A 108 0.08 -4.19 -20.90
N HIS A 109 0.95 -5.13 -20.53
CA HIS A 109 0.97 -6.45 -21.14
C HIS A 109 -0.30 -7.25 -20.86
N GLN A 110 -0.79 -7.24 -19.61
CA GLN A 110 -2.03 -7.90 -19.22
C GLN A 110 -3.24 -7.31 -19.93
N ARG A 111 -3.31 -5.98 -20.06
CA ARG A 111 -4.37 -5.31 -20.84
C ARG A 111 -4.35 -5.74 -22.29
N LYS A 112 -3.17 -5.77 -22.94
CA LYS A 112 -3.06 -6.23 -24.32
C LYS A 112 -3.58 -7.67 -24.50
N SER A 113 -3.21 -8.58 -23.60
CA SER A 113 -3.69 -9.97 -23.62
C SER A 113 -5.21 -10.04 -23.48
N PHE A 114 -5.79 -9.27 -22.54
CA PHE A 114 -7.23 -9.17 -22.37
C PHE A 114 -7.94 -8.62 -23.61
N LEU A 115 -7.41 -7.54 -24.21
CA LEU A 115 -7.98 -6.95 -25.44
C LEU A 115 -7.98 -7.95 -26.61
N ILE A 116 -6.93 -8.76 -26.76
CA ILE A 116 -6.87 -9.79 -27.82
C ILE A 116 -7.95 -10.84 -27.60
N MET A 117 -8.16 -11.26 -26.33
CA MET A 117 -9.13 -12.29 -25.96
C MET A 117 -10.59 -11.86 -26.21
N ILE A 118 -10.91 -10.57 -26.03
CA ILE A 118 -12.27 -10.05 -26.30
C ILE A 118 -12.53 -9.74 -27.78
N SER A 119 -11.47 -9.64 -28.59
CA SER A 119 -11.55 -9.37 -30.03
C SER A 119 -11.55 -10.62 -30.92
N SER A 120 -11.43 -11.80 -30.31
CA SER A 120 -11.48 -13.12 -30.97
C SER A 120 -12.83 -13.78 -30.73
#